data_AF-A0A2D5TEF4-F1
#
_entry.id   AF-A0A2D5TEF4-F1
#
_cell.length_a   1.000
_cell.length_b   1.000
_cell.length_c   1.000
_cell.angle_alpha   90.00
_cell.angle_beta   90.00
_cell.angle_gamma   90.00
#
_symmetry.space_group_name_H-M   'P 1'
#
loop_
_entity.id
_entity.type
_entity.pdbx_description
1 polymer ?
#
loop_
_entity_poly.entity_id
_entity_poly.type
_entity_poly.pdbx_seq_one_letter_code
_entity_poly.pdbx_strand_id
1 'polypeptide(L)'
;MTLAVFLIFGWWGTQVGVLNMRGFGLLMIFAFFGMAISQVLWILGVSKVGIGIASFHLNAVPFYVMLILFIFGESWDWGQALGVAILALGVVIAQRGDAWDKDIIAIE
;
A
#
# COMPACT_ATOMS: atom_id res chain seq x y z
N MET A 1 -14.83 17.04 -15.25
CA MET A 1 -13.48 16.55 -15.61
C MET A 1 -13.36 15.02 -15.60
N THR A 2 -14.06 14.29 -14.73
CA THR A 2 -13.98 12.81 -14.65
C THR A 2 -14.51 12.08 -15.89
N LEU A 3 -15.69 12.41 -16.40
CA LEU A 3 -16.29 11.72 -17.56
C LEU A 3 -15.45 11.81 -18.85
N ALA A 4 -14.82 12.97 -19.10
CA ALA A 4 -14.00 13.19 -20.29
C ALA A 4 -12.75 12.30 -20.32
N VAL A 5 -12.14 12.04 -19.17
CA VAL A 5 -10.99 11.14 -19.05
C VAL A 5 -11.38 9.70 -19.36
N PHE A 6 -12.49 9.21 -18.81
CA PHE A 6 -12.99 7.85 -19.10
C PHE A 6 -13.25 7.62 -20.59
N LEU A 7 -13.81 8.62 -21.28
CA LEU A 7 -14.09 8.54 -22.72
C LEU A 7 -12.83 8.60 -23.58
N ILE A 8 -11.82 9.42 -23.21
CA ILE A 8 -10.56 9.54 -23.95
C ILE A 8 -9.71 8.27 -23.82
N PHE A 9 -9.63 7.68 -22.61
CA PHE A 9 -8.82 6.50 -22.35
C PHE A 9 -9.54 5.17 -22.61
N GLY A 10 -10.82 5.20 -23.01
CA GLY A 10 -11.61 4.00 -23.30
C GLY A 10 -11.79 3.08 -22.09
N TRP A 11 -11.73 3.62 -20.88
CA TRP A 11 -11.88 2.84 -19.66
C TRP A 11 -13.36 2.55 -19.42
N TRP A 12 -13.72 1.27 -19.53
CA TRP A 12 -15.05 0.78 -19.18
C TRP A 12 -15.36 1.22 -17.75
N GLY A 13 -16.49 1.91 -17.56
CA GLY A 13 -16.95 2.34 -16.24
C GLY A 13 -16.98 1.15 -15.27
N THR A 14 -16.76 1.43 -13.98
CA THR A 14 -16.67 0.41 -12.92
C THR A 14 -17.82 -0.59 -13.03
N GLN A 15 -17.48 -1.84 -13.34
CA GLN A 15 -18.44 -2.94 -13.40
C GLN A 15 -18.81 -3.30 -11.95
N VAL A 16 -19.95 -2.83 -11.48
CA VAL A 16 -20.45 -3.18 -10.14
C VAL A 16 -21.07 -4.57 -10.21
N GLY A 17 -20.44 -5.54 -9.54
CA GLY A 17 -20.99 -6.90 -9.43
C GLY A 17 -22.30 -6.91 -8.63
N VAL A 18 -23.20 -7.82 -9.00
CA VAL A 18 -24.46 -8.03 -8.26
C VAL A 18 -24.15 -8.50 -6.83
N LEU A 19 -24.72 -7.85 -5.82
CA LEU A 19 -24.59 -8.25 -4.42
C LEU A 19 -25.41 -9.52 -4.15
N ASN A 20 -24.81 -10.67 -4.46
CA ASN A 20 -25.33 -11.98 -4.07
C ASN A 20 -24.67 -12.45 -2.76
N MET A 21 -25.12 -13.59 -2.23
CA MET A 21 -24.58 -14.14 -0.95
C MET A 21 -23.06 -14.33 -0.98
N ARG A 22 -22.50 -14.77 -2.11
CA ARG A 22 -21.04 -14.93 -2.27
C ARG A 22 -20.32 -13.59 -2.21
N GLY A 23 -20.82 -12.58 -2.94
CA GLY A 23 -20.29 -11.22 -2.92
C GLY A 23 -20.36 -10.60 -1.53
N PHE A 24 -21.47 -10.79 -0.82
CA PHE A 24 -21.62 -10.36 0.57
C PHE A 24 -20.60 -11.04 1.49
N GLY A 25 -20.39 -12.36 1.36
CA GLY A 25 -19.37 -13.08 2.12
C GLY A 25 -17.94 -12.57 1.87
N LEU A 26 -17.59 -12.32 0.60
CA LEU A 26 -16.29 -11.73 0.24
C LEU A 26 -16.13 -10.32 0.82
N LEU A 27 -17.18 -9.50 0.78
CA LEU A 27 -17.18 -8.17 1.39
C LEU A 27 -16.97 -8.24 2.90
N MET A 28 -17.58 -9.21 3.58
CA MET A 28 -17.37 -9.39 5.02
C MET A 28 -15.92 -9.75 5.34
N ILE A 29 -15.31 -10.67 4.58
CA ILE A 29 -13.89 -11.02 4.72
C ILE A 29 -13.01 -9.77 4.53
N PHE A 30 -13.26 -9.01 3.46
CA PHE A 30 -12.54 -7.76 3.21
C PHE A 30 -12.75 -6.72 4.31
N ALA A 31 -13.98 -6.53 4.78
CA ALA A 31 -14.33 -5.53 5.78
C ALA A 31 -13.67 -5.81 7.13
N PHE A 32 -13.66 -7.07 7.59
CA PHE A 32 -13.04 -7.42 8.87
C PHE A 32 -11.52 -7.53 8.76
N PHE A 33 -11.02 -8.37 7.86
CA PHE A 33 -9.58 -8.66 7.80
C PHE A 33 -8.83 -7.61 7.00
N GLY A 34 -9.32 -7.30 5.79
CA GLY A 34 -8.67 -6.33 4.90
C GLY A 34 -8.69 -4.91 5.45
N MET A 35 -9.79 -4.52 6.13
CA MET A 35 -9.98 -3.16 6.63
C MET A 35 -9.92 -3.06 8.15
N ALA A 36 -10.90 -3.56 8.90
CA ALA A 36 -11.01 -3.27 10.34
C ALA A 36 -9.74 -3.64 11.14
N ILE A 37 -9.22 -4.86 10.94
CA ILE A 37 -7.98 -5.30 11.59
C ILE A 37 -6.78 -4.49 11.09
N SER A 38 -6.63 -4.34 9.77
CA SER A 38 -5.53 -3.57 9.16
C SER A 38 -5.47 -2.13 9.68
N GLN A 39 -6.61 -1.47 9.85
CA GLN A 39 -6.68 -0.10 10.34
C GLN A 39 -6.23 0.00 11.80
N VAL A 40 -6.66 -0.94 12.65
CA VAL A 40 -6.19 -0.98 14.06
C VAL A 40 -4.69 -1.22 14.11
N LEU A 41 -4.17 -2.18 13.36
CA LEU A 41 -2.72 -2.45 13.28
C LEU A 41 -1.95 -1.25 12.73
N TRP A 42 -2.50 -0.54 11.74
CA TRP A 42 -1.88 0.65 11.19
C TRP A 42 -1.78 1.77 12.22
N ILE A 43 -2.85 2.08 12.96
CA ILE A 43 -2.83 3.09 14.03
C ILE A 43 -1.79 2.72 15.10
N LEU A 44 -1.78 1.45 15.53
CA LEU A 44 -0.79 0.96 16.48
C LEU A 44 0.63 1.05 15.94
N GLY A 45 0.86 0.74 14.67
CA GLY A 45 2.17 0.85 14.01
C GLY A 45 2.63 2.31 13.94
N VAL A 46 1.79 3.20 13.44
CA VAL A 46 2.06 4.65 13.35
C VAL A 46 2.38 5.23 14.71
N SER A 47 1.68 4.82 15.77
CA SER A 47 1.95 5.30 17.15
C SER A 47 3.35 4.96 17.66
N LYS A 48 4.00 3.93 17.09
CA LYS A 48 5.32 3.45 17.52
C LYS A 48 6.48 3.99 16.68
N VAL A 49 6.31 4.05 15.36
CA VAL A 49 7.40 4.42 14.43
C VAL A 49 7.19 5.76 13.72
N GLY A 50 6.07 6.44 13.99
CA GLY A 50 5.68 7.67 13.32
C GLY A 50 5.09 7.45 11.93
N ILE A 51 4.32 8.45 11.46
CA ILE A 51 3.57 8.33 10.21
C ILE A 51 4.46 8.26 8.97
N GLY A 52 5.62 8.91 8.98
CA GLY A 52 6.56 8.90 7.85
C GLY A 52 7.12 7.51 7.55
N ILE A 53 7.69 6.86 8.56
CA ILE A 53 8.27 5.51 8.42
C ILE A 53 7.18 4.46 8.18
N ALA A 54 6.04 4.56 8.88
CA ALA A 54 4.92 3.65 8.66
C ALA A 54 4.35 3.75 7.23
N SER A 55 4.17 4.97 6.70
CA SER A 55 3.70 5.17 5.33
C SER A 55 4.74 4.73 4.31
N PHE A 56 6.03 4.92 4.60
CA PHE A 56 7.08 4.37 3.77
C PHE A 56 6.98 2.83 3.67
N HIS A 57 6.79 2.14 4.80
CA HIS A 57 6.64 0.68 4.86
C HIS A 57 5.44 0.17 4.04
N LEU A 58 4.34 0.93 3.98
CA LEU A 58 3.19 0.55 3.16
C LEU A 58 3.49 0.48 1.66
N ASN A 59 4.50 1.18 1.15
CA ASN A 59 4.90 1.05 -0.26
C ASN A 59 5.46 -0.33 -0.60
N ALA A 60 5.89 -1.10 0.41
CA ALA A 60 6.34 -2.48 0.23
C ALA A 60 5.18 -3.49 0.27
N VAL A 61 3.93 -3.08 0.50
CA VAL A 61 2.77 -3.98 0.57
C VAL A 61 2.58 -4.85 -0.68
N PRO A 62 2.68 -4.31 -1.93
CA PRO A 62 2.57 -5.14 -3.13
C PRO A 62 3.57 -6.31 -3.12
N PHE A 63 4.79 -6.07 -2.63
CA PHE A 63 5.81 -7.11 -2.49
C PHE A 63 5.44 -8.18 -1.46
N TYR A 64 4.91 -7.79 -0.31
CA TYR A 64 4.45 -8.75 0.70
C TYR A 64 3.32 -9.62 0.15
N VAL A 65 2.36 -9.01 -0.55
CA VAL A 65 1.27 -9.73 -1.21
C VAL A 65 1.82 -10.69 -2.25
N MET A 66 2.76 -10.24 -3.08
CA MET A 66 3.42 -11.07 -4.08
C MET A 66 4.13 -12.28 -3.46
N LEU A 67 4.87 -12.10 -2.35
CA LEU A 67 5.52 -13.21 -1.64
C LEU A 67 4.50 -14.21 -1.08
N ILE A 68 3.41 -13.72 -0.48
CA ILE A 68 2.33 -14.55 0.05
C ILE A 68 1.71 -15.37 -1.08
N LEU A 69 1.33 -14.73 -2.19
CA LEU A 69 0.72 -15.39 -3.34
C LEU A 69 1.67 -16.41 -3.98
N PHE A 70 2.96 -16.08 -4.11
CA PHE A 70 3.98 -17.00 -4.61
C PHE A 70 4.07 -18.27 -3.74
N ILE A 71 3.99 -18.14 -2.41
CA ILE A 71 3.92 -19.28 -1.48
C ILE A 71 2.65 -20.13 -1.73
N PHE A 72 1.55 -19.51 -2.13
CA PHE A 72 0.32 -20.20 -2.52
C PHE A 72 0.34 -20.76 -3.97
N GLY A 73 1.45 -20.63 -4.69
CA GLY A 73 1.64 -21.19 -6.03
C GLY A 73 1.36 -20.22 -7.19
N GLU A 74 1.12 -18.94 -6.92
CA GLU A 74 1.03 -17.92 -7.98
C GLU A 74 2.39 -17.64 -8.62
N SER A 75 2.34 -17.04 -9.81
CA SER A 75 3.56 -16.68 -10.55
C SER A 75 4.31 -15.49 -9.93
N TRP A 76 5.63 -15.45 -10.15
CA TRP A 76 6.46 -14.33 -9.73
C TRP A 76 6.32 -13.12 -10.68
N ASP A 77 5.99 -11.96 -10.12
CA ASP A 77 5.89 -10.68 -10.84
C ASP A 77 7.22 -9.91 -10.79
N TRP A 78 7.97 -9.93 -11.89
CA TRP A 78 9.22 -9.19 -12.02
C TRP A 78 9.05 -7.66 -11.98
N GLY A 79 7.89 -7.13 -12.36
CA GLY A 79 7.59 -5.71 -12.29
C GLY A 79 7.47 -5.21 -10.85
N GLN A 80 6.77 -5.96 -10.00
CA GLN A 80 6.68 -5.67 -8.57
C GLN A 80 8.05 -5.80 -7.87
N ALA A 81 8.83 -6.82 -8.22
CA ALA A 81 10.20 -6.97 -7.71
C ALA A 81 11.09 -5.77 -8.07
N LEU A 82 10.99 -5.27 -9.31
CA LEU A 82 11.74 -4.11 -9.78
C LEU A 82 11.26 -2.81 -9.11
N GLY A 83 9.96 -2.66 -8.89
CA GLY A 83 9.39 -1.55 -8.13
C GLY A 83 9.93 -1.45 -6.70
N VAL A 84 10.09 -2.59 -6.02
CA VAL A 84 10.68 -2.66 -4.67
C VAL A 84 12.15 -2.32 -4.67
N ALA A 85 12.91 -2.79 -5.68
CA ALA A 85 14.31 -2.43 -5.83
C ALA A 85 14.49 -0.92 -5.97
N ILE A 86 13.66 -0.27 -6.79
CA ILE A 86 13.65 1.20 -6.94
C ILE A 86 13.29 1.88 -5.62
N LEU A 87 12.23 1.41 -4.93
CA LEU A 87 11.81 1.95 -3.64
C LEU A 87 12.94 1.90 -2.61
N ALA A 88 13.59 0.74 -2.46
CA ALA A 88 14.69 0.55 -1.51
C ALA A 88 15.89 1.46 -1.83
N LEU A 89 16.26 1.59 -3.11
CA LEU A 89 17.30 2.51 -3.55
C LEU A 89 16.95 3.96 -3.21
N GLY A 90 15.72 4.38 -3.50
CA GLY A 90 15.23 5.72 -3.17
C GLY A 90 15.39 6.06 -1.69
N VAL A 91 15.15 5.09 -0.80
CA VAL A 91 15.27 5.29 0.66
C VAL A 91 16.70 5.37 1.12
N VAL A 92 17.56 4.48 0.63
CA VAL A 92 18.99 4.54 0.96
C VAL A 92 19.58 5.87 0.52
N ILE A 93 19.14 6.42 -0.61
CA ILE A 93 19.56 7.76 -1.06
C ILE A 93 18.97 8.85 -0.16
N ALA A 94 17.66 8.79 0.15
CA ALA A 94 17.00 9.80 0.97
C ALA A 94 17.55 9.90 2.39
N GLN A 95 18.00 8.78 2.97
CA GLN A 95 18.59 8.74 4.32
C GLN A 95 20.04 9.23 4.38
N ARG A 96 20.73 9.39 3.24
CA ARG A 96 22.13 9.86 3.18
C ARG A 96 22.28 11.38 3.20
N GLY A 97 21.23 12.12 2.90
CA GLY A 97 21.17 13.54 3.24
C GLY A 97 20.58 13.66 4.64
N ASP A 98 21.15 14.51 5.49
CA ASP A 98 20.78 14.73 6.89
C ASP A 98 19.34 15.31 7.07
N ALA A 99 18.33 14.65 6.51
CA ALA A 99 16.94 15.11 6.44
C ALA A 99 16.23 15.10 7.81
N TRP A 100 16.89 14.65 8.87
CA TRP A 100 16.34 14.59 10.23
C TRP A 100 17.23 15.24 11.30
N ASP A 101 18.35 15.86 10.94
CA ASP A 101 19.31 16.44 11.90
C ASP A 101 19.19 17.96 12.03
N LYS A 102 17.97 18.51 12.13
CA LYS A 102 17.78 19.95 12.44
C LYS A 102 16.66 20.34 13.42
N ASP A 103 15.83 19.40 13.91
CA ASP A 103 14.69 19.77 14.77
C ASP A 103 14.94 19.57 16.29
N ILE A 104 16.15 19.21 16.73
CA ILE A 104 16.48 19.02 18.17
C ILE A 104 17.37 20.13 18.76
N ILE A 105 17.77 21.15 17.98
CA ILE A 105 18.63 22.25 18.46
C ILE A 105 17.91 23.63 18.42
N ALA A 106 16.62 23.67 18.10
CA ALA A 106 15.85 24.93 17.97
C ALA A 106 14.67 25.07 18.95
N ILE A 107 14.68 24.33 20.06
CA ILE A 107 13.87 24.67 21.22
C ILE A 107 14.84 24.81 22.40
N GLU A 108 14.97 26.05 22.85
CA GLU A 108 15.71 26.51 24.03
C GLU A 108 15.47 25.64 25.28
#